data_AF-A0A553UH10-F1
#
_entry.id   AF-A0A553UH10-F1
#
_cell.length_a   1.000
_cell.length_b   1.000
_cell.length_c   1.000
_cell.angle_alpha   90.00
_cell.angle_beta   90.00
_cell.angle_gamma   90.00
#
_symmetry.space_group_name_H-M   'P 1'
#
loop_
_entity.id
_entity.type
_entity.pdbx_description
1 polymer ?
#
loop_
_entity_poly.entity_id
_entity_poly.type
_entity_poly.pdbx_seq_one_letter_code
_entity_poly.pdbx_strand_id
1 'polypeptide(L)'
;MKTLTQSRWPMFGWTQVQQWRREMRLRQVIFSAQTQREIVQAGQQFGISPALIASILADERTRLDAADHFQNALMRLSMLLPDWAEQLLIQSIERACGRSVDTFSLGRAQMKGGTLARLSAEGHLPVLTSASQSRHFLLSDGQAPFLVAACLRSTVDYWQRGGVDLLENPAVLGTLYSLGITGKRGVHADPQPSVRGRAIAAHAKWLARPSQGVFGNFSGQLSAV
;
A
#
# COMPACT_ATOMS: atom_id res chain seq x y z
N MET A 1 17.30 -43.98 36.37
CA MET A 1 18.07 -42.83 35.85
C MET A 1 17.28 -42.19 34.72
N LYS A 2 17.31 -40.87 34.65
CA LYS A 2 16.32 -39.98 34.03
C LYS A 2 16.13 -40.18 32.52
N THR A 3 14.88 -40.36 32.13
CA THR A 3 14.36 -40.17 30.78
C THR A 3 14.55 -38.71 30.36
N LEU A 4 15.40 -38.46 29.37
CA LEU A 4 15.46 -37.17 28.69
C LEU A 4 14.27 -37.08 27.74
N THR A 5 13.30 -36.28 28.15
CA THR A 5 12.18 -35.80 27.35
C THR A 5 12.72 -35.13 26.09
N GLN A 6 12.54 -35.79 24.94
CA GLN A 6 12.58 -35.13 23.65
C GLN A 6 11.51 -34.04 23.66
N SER A 7 11.94 -32.79 23.77
CA SER A 7 11.12 -31.62 23.56
C SER A 7 10.62 -31.65 22.12
N ARG A 8 9.34 -32.03 21.97
CA ARG A 8 8.56 -31.79 20.75
C ARG A 8 8.46 -30.29 20.54
N TRP A 9 9.39 -29.71 19.80
CA TRP A 9 9.15 -28.44 19.14
C TRP A 9 8.04 -28.67 18.12
N PRO A 10 6.90 -27.98 18.20
CA PRO A 10 5.93 -28.03 17.12
C PRO A 10 6.63 -27.52 15.85
N MET A 11 6.68 -28.36 14.81
CA MET A 11 7.12 -27.95 13.48
C MET A 11 6.11 -26.92 12.94
N PHE A 12 6.27 -25.67 13.36
CA PHE A 12 5.66 -24.54 12.68
C PHE A 12 6.22 -24.53 11.26
N GLY A 13 5.38 -24.83 10.27
CA GLY A 13 5.76 -24.77 8.87
C GLY A 13 6.40 -23.41 8.56
N TRP A 14 7.48 -23.40 7.80
CA TRP A 14 8.25 -22.20 7.46
C TRP A 14 7.39 -21.01 6.98
N THR A 15 6.26 -21.30 6.34
CA THR A 15 5.24 -20.32 5.92
C THR A 15 4.52 -19.63 7.08
N GLN A 16 4.21 -20.33 8.18
CA GLN A 16 3.58 -19.76 9.38
C GLN A 16 4.54 -18.82 10.12
N VAL A 17 5.82 -19.19 10.22
CA VAL A 17 6.85 -18.35 10.86
C VAL A 17 7.07 -17.06 10.07
N GLN A 18 7.13 -17.14 8.74
CA GLN A 18 7.26 -15.96 7.88
C GLN A 18 6.04 -15.03 7.98
N GLN A 19 4.83 -15.60 8.00
CA GLN A 19 3.60 -14.85 8.18
C GLN A 19 3.59 -14.11 9.54
N TRP A 20 3.87 -14.82 10.63
CA TRP A 20 3.90 -14.24 11.97
C TRP A 20 4.92 -13.09 12.10
N ARG A 21 6.14 -13.28 11.59
CA ARG A 21 7.17 -12.22 11.60
C ARG A 21 6.75 -10.98 10.82
N ARG A 22 6.03 -11.15 9.70
CA ARG A 22 5.51 -10.01 8.93
C ARG A 22 4.40 -9.30 9.71
N GLU A 23 3.44 -10.03 10.26
CA GLU A 23 2.36 -9.45 11.07
C GLU A 23 2.91 -8.63 12.25
N MET A 24 3.93 -9.12 12.95
CA MET A 24 4.54 -8.40 14.07
C MET A 24 5.20 -7.09 13.63
N ARG A 25 5.85 -7.04 12.45
CA ARG A 25 6.44 -5.80 11.91
C ARG A 25 5.37 -4.77 11.55
N LEU A 26 4.24 -5.21 10.99
CA LEU A 26 3.15 -4.29 10.65
C LEU A 26 2.60 -3.58 11.88
N ARG A 27 2.46 -4.31 13.00
CA ARG A 27 1.95 -3.78 14.28
C ARG A 27 2.85 -2.73 14.93
N GLN A 28 4.11 -2.64 14.51
CA GLN A 28 5.05 -1.61 15.00
C GLN A 28 4.89 -0.28 14.26
N VAL A 29 4.14 -0.24 13.15
CA VAL A 29 3.94 0.99 12.39
C VAL A 29 2.89 1.86 13.09
N ILE A 30 3.33 3.04 13.53
CA ILE A 30 2.46 4.06 14.11
C ILE A 30 2.26 5.17 13.08
N PHE A 31 0.99 5.55 12.88
CA PHE A 31 0.59 6.68 12.06
C PHE A 31 0.32 7.91 12.92
N SER A 32 0.71 9.09 12.45
CA SER A 32 0.34 10.36 13.09
C SER A 32 -1.18 10.58 13.07
N ALA A 33 -1.70 11.42 13.96
CA ALA A 33 -3.13 11.76 13.98
C ALA A 33 -3.61 12.33 12.64
N GLN A 34 -2.79 13.13 11.95
CA GLN A 34 -3.10 13.64 10.63
C GLN A 34 -3.27 12.52 9.60
N THR A 35 -2.31 11.59 9.51
CA THR A 35 -2.41 10.45 8.58
C THR A 35 -3.59 9.55 8.93
N GLN A 36 -3.93 9.36 10.21
CA GLN A 36 -5.12 8.60 10.59
C GLN A 36 -6.41 9.24 10.05
N ARG A 37 -6.54 10.57 10.14
CA ARG A 37 -7.68 11.30 9.55
C ARG A 37 -7.76 11.13 8.03
N GLU A 38 -6.63 11.26 7.35
CA GLU A 38 -6.53 11.08 5.88
C GLU A 38 -6.90 9.65 5.47
N ILE A 39 -6.47 8.63 6.22
CA ILE A 39 -6.84 7.22 5.99
C ILE A 39 -8.36 7.03 6.06
N VAL A 40 -9.02 7.68 7.00
CA VAL A 40 -10.47 7.54 7.18
C VAL A 40 -11.24 8.31 6.11
N GLN A 41 -10.81 9.52 5.79
CA GLN A 41 -11.38 10.30 4.69
C GLN A 41 -11.25 9.55 3.36
N ALA A 42 -10.07 9.00 3.07
CA ALA A 42 -9.86 8.17 1.89
C ALA A 42 -10.76 6.92 1.90
N GLY A 43 -10.90 6.26 3.05
CA GLY A 43 -11.78 5.10 3.18
C GLY A 43 -13.25 5.44 2.89
N GLN A 44 -13.75 6.56 3.42
CA GLN A 44 -15.09 7.06 3.16
C GLN A 44 -15.30 7.43 1.68
N GLN A 45 -14.36 8.17 1.10
CA GLN A 45 -14.44 8.63 -0.29
C GLN A 45 -14.49 7.48 -1.28
N PHE A 46 -13.72 6.42 -1.04
CA PHE A 46 -13.57 5.31 -1.99
C PHE A 46 -14.35 4.05 -1.60
N GLY A 47 -15.07 4.06 -0.48
CA GLY A 47 -15.79 2.88 0.01
C GLY A 47 -14.85 1.72 0.36
N ILE A 48 -13.67 2.02 0.90
CA ILE A 48 -12.64 1.04 1.28
C ILE A 48 -12.41 1.09 2.78
N SER A 49 -12.24 -0.07 3.42
CA SER A 49 -11.94 -0.14 4.85
C SER A 49 -10.70 0.69 5.23
N PRO A 50 -10.81 1.66 6.16
CA PRO A 50 -9.66 2.40 6.67
C PRO A 50 -8.56 1.49 7.25
N ALA A 51 -8.96 0.38 7.88
CA ALA A 51 -8.03 -0.61 8.43
C ALA A 51 -7.22 -1.32 7.33
N LEU A 52 -7.81 -1.56 6.16
CA LEU A 52 -7.11 -2.14 5.01
C LEU A 52 -6.11 -1.14 4.42
N ILE A 53 -6.51 0.12 4.24
CA ILE A 53 -5.64 1.21 3.76
C ILE A 53 -4.43 1.36 4.69
N ALA A 54 -4.67 1.46 6.01
CA ALA A 54 -3.63 1.54 7.03
C ALA A 54 -2.66 0.35 6.96
N SER A 55 -3.19 -0.87 6.75
CA SER A 55 -2.38 -2.08 6.69
C SER A 55 -1.49 -2.14 5.46
N ILE A 56 -1.96 -1.67 4.30
CA ILE A 56 -1.14 -1.55 3.10
C ILE A 56 -0.04 -0.50 3.30
N LEU A 57 -0.37 0.68 3.83
CA LEU A 57 0.63 1.71 4.12
C LEU A 57 1.69 1.24 5.14
N ALA A 58 1.29 0.46 6.13
CA ALA A 58 2.22 -0.16 7.07
C ALA A 58 3.13 -1.17 6.38
N ASP A 59 2.57 -1.99 5.49
CA ASP A 59 3.31 -2.98 4.73
C ASP A 59 4.36 -2.33 3.82
N GLU A 60 3.98 -1.27 3.08
CA GLU A 60 4.93 -0.53 2.25
C GLU A 60 6.05 0.09 3.10
N ARG A 61 5.72 0.70 4.25
CA ARG A 61 6.74 1.29 5.14
C ARG A 61 7.74 0.25 5.67
N THR A 62 7.30 -0.96 5.99
CA THR A 62 8.20 -2.01 6.52
C THR A 62 9.08 -2.67 5.46
N ARG A 63 8.83 -2.38 4.17
CA ARG A 63 9.55 -2.96 3.03
C ARG A 63 10.56 -2.03 2.39
N LEU A 64 10.46 -0.72 2.64
CA LEU A 64 11.42 0.25 2.12
C LEU A 64 12.84 -0.17 2.52
N ASP A 65 13.68 -0.40 1.52
CA ASP A 65 15.10 -0.62 1.74
C ASP A 65 15.88 0.71 1.64
N ALA A 66 17.17 0.66 1.92
CA ALA A 66 18.02 1.86 1.87
C ALA A 66 18.07 2.50 0.48
N ALA A 67 17.93 1.70 -0.59
CA ALA A 67 17.91 2.18 -1.96
C ALA A 67 16.59 2.90 -2.27
N ASP A 68 15.45 2.36 -1.81
CA ASP A 68 14.15 3.01 -1.91
C ASP A 68 14.13 4.35 -1.14
N HIS A 69 14.76 4.40 0.02
CA HIS A 69 14.91 5.64 0.79
C HIS A 69 15.76 6.67 0.06
N PHE A 70 16.90 6.26 -0.48
CA PHE A 70 17.78 7.14 -1.26
C PHE A 70 17.10 7.65 -2.53
N GLN A 71 16.43 6.77 -3.27
CA GLN A 71 15.66 7.12 -4.45
C GLN A 71 14.56 8.14 -4.10
N ASN A 72 13.76 7.88 -3.07
CA ASN A 72 12.71 8.81 -2.63
C ASN A 72 13.29 10.15 -2.15
N ALA A 73 14.45 10.17 -1.49
CA ALA A 73 15.10 11.40 -1.05
C ALA A 73 15.57 12.26 -2.24
N LEU A 74 16.19 11.65 -3.24
CA LEU A 74 16.58 12.34 -4.47
C LEU A 74 15.37 12.89 -5.22
N MET A 75 14.29 12.12 -5.30
CA MET A 75 13.06 12.58 -5.94
C MET A 75 12.36 13.69 -5.16
N ARG A 76 12.44 13.71 -3.82
CA ARG A 76 11.96 14.85 -3.02
C ARG A 76 12.84 16.08 -3.18
N LEU A 77 14.15 15.91 -3.32
CA LEU A 77 15.05 17.01 -3.62
C LEU A 77 14.68 17.64 -4.97
N SER A 78 14.34 16.83 -5.98
CA SER A 78 13.94 17.33 -7.30
C SER A 78 12.72 18.27 -7.23
N MET A 79 11.81 18.06 -6.27
CA MET A 79 10.63 18.93 -6.05
C MET A 79 10.97 20.33 -5.50
N LEU A 80 12.19 20.52 -4.97
CA LEU A 80 12.65 21.79 -4.40
C LEU A 80 13.54 22.58 -5.37
N LEU A 81 13.87 21.98 -6.52
CA LEU A 81 14.75 22.57 -7.52
C LEU A 81 13.94 23.36 -8.55
N PRO A 82 14.53 24.42 -9.15
CA PRO A 82 13.95 25.03 -10.35
C PRO A 82 13.93 24.02 -11.51
N ASP A 83 12.97 24.16 -12.44
CA ASP A 83 12.67 23.19 -13.51
C ASP A 83 13.91 22.66 -14.26
N TRP A 84 14.85 23.54 -14.61
CA TRP A 84 16.07 23.15 -15.32
C TRP A 84 16.96 22.22 -14.47
N ALA A 85 17.06 22.47 -13.17
CA ALA A 85 17.84 21.66 -12.25
C ALA A 85 17.12 20.37 -11.87
N GLU A 86 15.78 20.39 -11.77
CA GLU A 86 14.96 19.17 -11.68
C GLU A 86 15.29 18.26 -12.87
N GLN A 87 15.21 18.77 -14.10
CA GLN A 87 15.44 17.97 -15.31
C GLN A 87 16.85 17.38 -15.35
N LEU A 88 17.89 18.14 -14.97
CA LEU A 88 19.27 17.64 -14.92
C LEU A 88 19.43 16.52 -13.88
N LEU A 89 18.83 16.68 -12.69
CA LEU A 89 18.85 15.66 -11.65
C LEU A 89 18.13 14.39 -12.12
N ILE A 90 16.93 14.53 -12.69
CA ILE A 90 16.15 13.41 -13.23
C ILE A 90 16.95 12.66 -14.30
N GLN A 91 17.52 13.36 -15.28
CA GLN A 91 18.36 12.72 -16.31
C GLN A 91 19.56 11.98 -15.72
N SER A 92 20.19 12.54 -14.68
CA SER A 92 21.33 11.90 -14.02
C SER A 92 20.92 10.61 -13.31
N ILE A 93 19.76 10.62 -12.64
CA ILE A 93 19.18 9.43 -12.00
C ILE A 93 18.82 8.38 -13.06
N GLU A 94 18.16 8.77 -14.15
CA GLU A 94 17.78 7.84 -15.23
C GLU A 94 18.99 7.18 -15.88
N ARG A 95 20.08 7.93 -16.12
CA ARG A 95 21.34 7.38 -16.63
C ARG A 95 21.97 6.40 -15.65
N ALA A 96 22.02 6.74 -14.36
CA ALA A 96 22.61 5.88 -13.34
C ALA A 96 21.79 4.58 -13.13
N CYS A 97 20.47 4.67 -13.22
CA CYS A 97 19.56 3.53 -13.02
C CYS A 97 19.24 2.75 -14.30
N GLY A 98 19.57 3.27 -15.48
CA GLY A 98 19.29 2.65 -16.78
C GLY A 98 17.81 2.51 -17.12
N ARG A 99 16.93 3.25 -16.45
CA ARG A 99 15.47 3.22 -16.67
C ARG A 99 14.85 4.56 -16.26
N SER A 100 13.67 4.88 -16.81
CA SER A 100 12.99 6.14 -16.50
C SER A 100 12.49 6.21 -15.05
N VAL A 101 12.60 7.39 -14.44
CA VAL A 101 12.10 7.67 -13.08
C VAL A 101 10.60 7.46 -12.95
N ASP A 102 9.83 7.62 -14.03
CA ASP A 102 8.36 7.47 -14.00
C ASP A 102 7.94 5.99 -13.84
N THR A 103 8.88 5.06 -13.99
CA THR A 103 8.70 3.62 -13.71
C THR A 103 8.94 3.25 -12.24
N PHE A 104 9.46 4.19 -11.44
CA PHE A 104 9.77 3.98 -10.03
C PHE A 104 8.49 3.95 -9.19
N SER A 105 8.51 3.15 -8.13
CA SER A 105 7.53 3.22 -7.05
C SER A 105 7.93 4.37 -6.12
N LEU A 106 7.08 5.40 -6.05
CA LEU A 106 7.39 6.64 -5.33
C LEU A 106 6.49 6.83 -4.11
N GLY A 107 7.04 7.54 -3.12
CA GLY A 107 6.32 7.99 -1.94
C GLY A 107 5.86 6.87 -1.02
N ARG A 108 5.02 7.22 -0.04
CA ARG A 108 4.55 6.28 1.00
C ARG A 108 3.61 5.21 0.46
N ALA A 109 2.91 5.47 -0.65
CA ALA A 109 2.07 4.49 -1.32
C ALA A 109 2.89 3.51 -2.19
N GLN A 110 4.17 3.79 -2.45
CA GLN A 110 5.03 2.97 -3.32
C GLN A 110 4.41 2.74 -4.71
N MET A 111 3.83 3.79 -5.28
CA MET A 111 3.04 3.73 -6.51
C MET A 111 3.80 4.32 -7.70
N LYS A 112 3.58 3.75 -8.90
CA LYS A 112 4.20 4.18 -10.16
C LYS A 112 3.35 5.21 -10.90
N GLY A 113 4.01 6.03 -11.74
CA GLY A 113 3.34 7.00 -12.60
C GLY A 113 2.29 6.37 -13.52
N GLY A 114 2.58 5.20 -14.09
CA GLY A 114 1.61 4.47 -14.93
C GLY A 114 0.35 4.04 -14.18
N THR A 115 0.46 3.68 -12.89
CA THR A 115 -0.71 3.37 -12.06
C THR A 115 -1.54 4.62 -11.82
N LEU A 116 -0.90 5.75 -11.50
CA LEU A 116 -1.57 7.03 -11.30
C LEU A 116 -2.31 7.50 -12.55
N ALA A 117 -1.67 7.43 -13.72
CA ALA A 117 -2.28 7.79 -14.99
C ALA A 117 -3.53 6.95 -15.28
N ARG A 118 -3.46 5.64 -15.02
CA ARG A 118 -4.62 4.74 -15.14
C ARG A 118 -5.76 5.12 -14.18
N LEU A 119 -5.45 5.34 -12.90
CA LEU A 119 -6.46 5.75 -11.91
C LEU A 119 -7.11 7.09 -12.25
N SER A 120 -6.36 8.00 -12.86
CA SER A 120 -6.89 9.28 -13.35
C SER A 120 -7.81 9.08 -14.55
N ALA A 121 -7.42 8.24 -15.51
CA ALA A 121 -8.24 7.92 -16.68
C ALA A 121 -9.54 7.19 -16.32
N GLU A 122 -9.53 6.38 -15.26
CA GLU A 122 -10.71 5.72 -14.70
C GLU A 122 -11.59 6.64 -13.84
N GLY A 123 -11.18 7.90 -13.62
CA GLY A 123 -11.94 8.88 -12.85
C GLY A 123 -11.85 8.72 -11.31
N HIS A 124 -10.92 7.90 -10.81
CA HIS A 124 -10.71 7.73 -9.37
C HIS A 124 -9.83 8.81 -8.76
N LEU A 125 -8.99 9.47 -9.56
CA LEU A 125 -8.06 10.52 -9.13
C LEU A 125 -8.10 11.71 -10.10
N PRO A 126 -7.65 12.91 -9.67
CA PRO A 126 -7.58 14.06 -10.55
C PRO A 126 -6.66 13.80 -11.75
N VAL A 127 -7.05 14.30 -12.92
CA VAL A 127 -6.22 14.23 -14.12
C VAL A 127 -5.02 15.16 -13.96
N LEU A 128 -3.82 14.58 -13.99
CA LEU A 128 -2.56 15.31 -13.95
C LEU A 128 -1.99 15.42 -15.37
N THR A 129 -1.62 16.63 -15.77
CA THR A 129 -1.27 16.93 -17.17
C THR A 129 0.22 16.86 -17.44
N SER A 130 1.06 16.69 -16.41
CA SER A 130 2.51 16.58 -16.55
C SER A 130 3.13 15.50 -15.68
N ALA A 131 4.30 15.00 -16.10
CA ALA A 131 5.09 14.04 -15.34
C ALA A 131 5.57 14.64 -14.01
N SER A 132 5.92 15.92 -13.97
CA SER A 132 6.29 16.62 -12.73
C SER A 132 5.11 16.66 -11.74
N GLN A 133 3.91 17.08 -12.17
CA GLN A 133 2.71 17.03 -11.33
C GLN A 133 2.44 15.62 -10.80
N SER A 134 2.60 14.61 -11.64
CA SER A 134 2.45 13.19 -11.26
C SER A 134 3.43 12.80 -10.16
N ARG A 135 4.71 13.15 -10.29
CA ARG A 135 5.72 12.88 -9.25
C ARG A 135 5.42 13.62 -7.96
N HIS A 136 5.07 14.90 -8.04
CA HIS A 136 4.69 15.69 -6.87
C HIS A 136 3.49 15.06 -6.13
N PHE A 137 2.50 14.59 -6.87
CA PHE A 137 1.32 13.93 -6.31
C PHE A 137 1.69 12.61 -5.63
N LEU A 138 2.54 11.78 -6.26
CA LEU A 138 3.02 10.51 -5.69
C LEU A 138 3.87 10.69 -4.43
N LEU A 139 4.68 11.75 -4.37
CA LEU A 139 5.60 12.01 -3.27
C LEU A 139 4.94 12.71 -2.07
N SER A 140 3.72 13.23 -2.25
CA SER A 140 2.95 13.90 -1.21
C SER A 140 2.46 12.90 -0.15
N ASP A 141 2.93 13.06 1.09
CA ASP A 141 2.61 12.15 2.19
C ASP A 141 1.12 12.12 2.53
N GLY A 142 0.43 13.26 2.38
CA GLY A 142 -1.02 13.36 2.61
C GLY A 142 -1.87 12.72 1.51
N GLN A 143 -1.31 12.52 0.32
CA GLN A 143 -2.01 11.83 -0.79
C GLN A 143 -1.88 10.31 -0.72
N ALA A 144 -0.93 9.78 0.07
CA ALA A 144 -0.68 8.35 0.12
C ALA A 144 -1.91 7.51 0.50
N PRO A 145 -2.74 7.90 1.49
CA PRO A 145 -3.96 7.15 1.80
C PRO A 145 -4.98 7.15 0.65
N PHE A 146 -5.15 8.29 -0.04
CA PHE A 146 -6.06 8.42 -1.18
C PHE A 146 -5.58 7.62 -2.38
N LEU A 147 -4.27 7.59 -2.65
CA LEU A 147 -3.67 6.75 -3.69
C LEU A 147 -3.95 5.27 -3.43
N VAL A 148 -3.71 4.80 -2.20
CA VAL A 148 -3.99 3.41 -1.82
C VAL A 148 -5.48 3.08 -1.99
N ALA A 149 -6.36 3.94 -1.47
CA ALA A 149 -7.80 3.75 -1.52
C ALA A 149 -8.33 3.74 -2.97
N ALA A 150 -7.88 4.68 -3.80
CA ALA A 150 -8.23 4.74 -5.23
C ALA A 150 -7.78 3.48 -5.98
N CYS A 151 -6.56 2.99 -5.70
CA CYS A 151 -6.05 1.76 -6.31
C CYS A 151 -6.88 0.53 -5.93
N LEU A 152 -7.24 0.41 -4.65
CA LEU A 152 -8.10 -0.66 -4.17
C LEU A 152 -9.51 -0.57 -4.77
N ARG A 153 -10.10 0.62 -4.84
CA ARG A 153 -11.43 0.81 -5.41
C ARG A 153 -11.45 0.48 -6.90
N SER A 154 -10.48 0.99 -7.65
CA SER A 154 -10.27 0.63 -9.05
C SER A 154 -10.13 -0.88 -9.26
N THR A 155 -9.43 -1.57 -8.35
CA THR A 155 -9.33 -3.03 -8.36
C THR A 155 -10.70 -3.67 -8.15
N VAL A 156 -11.45 -3.26 -7.13
CA VAL A 156 -12.82 -3.74 -6.89
C VAL A 156 -13.69 -3.54 -8.13
N ASP A 157 -13.72 -2.34 -8.69
CA ASP A 157 -14.56 -1.99 -9.83
C ASP A 157 -14.17 -2.76 -11.11
N TYR A 158 -12.89 -3.08 -11.28
CA TYR A 158 -12.43 -3.93 -12.37
C TYR A 158 -12.96 -5.36 -12.25
N TRP A 159 -12.84 -5.96 -11.07
CA TRP A 159 -13.22 -7.35 -10.82
C TRP A 159 -14.74 -7.53 -10.76
N GLN A 160 -15.45 -6.53 -10.24
CA GLN A 160 -16.91 -6.52 -10.19
C GLN A 160 -17.54 -6.50 -11.58
N ARG A 161 -16.91 -5.83 -12.57
CA ARG A 161 -17.29 -5.91 -13.99
C ARG A 161 -17.19 -7.33 -14.55
N GLY A 162 -16.30 -8.16 -14.00
CA GLY A 162 -16.17 -9.58 -14.30
C GLY A 162 -17.03 -10.51 -13.43
N GLY A 163 -17.91 -9.96 -12.58
CA GLY A 163 -18.79 -10.74 -11.70
C GLY A 163 -18.15 -11.21 -10.39
N VAL A 164 -16.96 -10.71 -10.03
CA VAL A 164 -16.26 -11.09 -8.80
C VAL A 164 -16.26 -9.91 -7.81
N ASP A 165 -16.91 -10.09 -6.66
CA ASP A 165 -16.87 -9.12 -5.57
C ASP A 165 -15.67 -9.37 -4.64
N LEU A 166 -14.79 -8.38 -4.55
CA LEU A 166 -13.57 -8.43 -3.74
C LEU A 166 -13.65 -7.61 -2.45
N LEU A 167 -14.73 -6.85 -2.20
CA LEU A 167 -14.84 -6.02 -1.00
C LEU A 167 -14.74 -6.86 0.29
N GLU A 168 -15.35 -8.05 0.26
CA GLU A 168 -15.32 -9.01 1.36
C GLU A 168 -14.04 -9.87 1.41
N ASN A 169 -13.10 -9.66 0.47
CA ASN A 169 -11.87 -10.44 0.32
C ASN A 169 -10.59 -9.58 0.49
N PRO A 170 -10.34 -9.01 1.69
CA PRO A 170 -9.19 -8.12 1.92
C PRO A 170 -7.83 -8.77 1.68
N ALA A 171 -7.72 -10.09 1.82
CA ALA A 171 -6.47 -10.82 1.56
C ALA A 171 -6.14 -10.86 0.05
N VAL A 172 -7.17 -10.94 -0.79
CA VAL A 172 -7.04 -10.88 -2.24
C VAL A 172 -6.74 -9.45 -2.66
N LEU A 173 -7.45 -8.46 -2.11
CA LEU A 173 -7.19 -7.05 -2.38
C LEU A 173 -5.75 -6.64 -2.03
N GLY A 174 -5.24 -7.02 -0.86
CA GLY A 174 -3.83 -6.79 -0.51
C GLY A 174 -2.83 -7.49 -1.44
N THR A 175 -3.22 -8.63 -2.02
CA THR A 175 -2.41 -9.31 -3.04
C THR A 175 -2.42 -8.55 -4.36
N LEU A 176 -3.59 -8.13 -4.83
CA LEU A 176 -3.73 -7.44 -6.11
C LEU A 176 -3.14 -6.02 -6.08
N TYR A 177 -3.19 -5.33 -4.94
CA TYR A 177 -2.45 -4.07 -4.75
C TYR A 177 -0.95 -4.25 -5.03
N SER A 178 -0.40 -5.40 -4.64
CA SER A 178 1.03 -5.72 -4.78
C SER A 178 1.43 -6.13 -6.20
N LEU A 179 0.55 -6.86 -6.89
CA LEU A 179 0.83 -7.49 -8.17
C LEU A 179 0.31 -6.69 -9.37
N GLY A 180 -0.64 -5.78 -9.14
CA GLY A 180 -1.45 -5.16 -10.18
C GLY A 180 -2.72 -5.97 -10.49
N ILE A 181 -3.60 -5.36 -11.29
CA ILE A 181 -4.94 -5.89 -11.62
C ILE A 181 -4.88 -7.08 -12.57
N THR A 182 -3.87 -7.12 -13.44
CA THR A 182 -3.67 -8.18 -14.44
C THR A 182 -2.23 -8.69 -14.36
N GLY A 183 -2.04 -10.01 -14.26
CA GLY A 183 -0.71 -10.61 -14.44
C GLY A 183 -0.35 -10.77 -15.91
N LYS A 184 0.87 -11.24 -16.21
CA LYS A 184 1.28 -11.60 -17.59
C LYS A 184 0.37 -12.63 -18.26
N ARG A 185 -0.40 -13.39 -17.47
CA ARG A 185 -1.35 -14.43 -17.91
C ARG A 185 -2.81 -13.95 -17.89
N GLY A 186 -3.06 -12.65 -17.75
CA GLY A 186 -4.39 -12.08 -17.68
C GLY A 186 -5.01 -12.14 -16.28
N VAL A 187 -6.33 -12.07 -16.23
CA VAL A 187 -7.18 -12.09 -15.03
C VAL A 187 -7.58 -13.53 -14.74
N HIS A 188 -7.26 -14.04 -13.56
CA HIS A 188 -7.73 -15.36 -13.15
C HIS A 188 -9.15 -15.23 -12.59
N ALA A 189 -10.14 -15.99 -13.07
CA ALA A 189 -11.52 -15.85 -12.60
C ALA A 189 -11.70 -16.02 -11.07
N ASP A 190 -10.75 -16.71 -10.44
CA ASP A 190 -10.68 -16.90 -8.99
C ASP A 190 -9.31 -16.44 -8.44
N PRO A 191 -9.17 -15.18 -8.01
CA PRO A 191 -7.91 -14.64 -7.52
C PRO A 191 -7.60 -15.15 -6.10
N GLN A 192 -6.45 -15.81 -5.95
CA GLN A 192 -6.04 -16.40 -4.68
C GLN A 192 -5.12 -15.46 -3.88
N PRO A 193 -5.26 -15.40 -2.55
CA PRO A 193 -4.42 -14.55 -1.72
C PRO A 193 -2.99 -15.10 -1.62
N SER A 194 -2.03 -14.19 -1.70
CA SER A 194 -0.62 -14.44 -1.39
C SER A 194 -0.35 -14.45 0.12
N VAL A 195 0.84 -14.89 0.53
CA VAL A 195 1.31 -14.74 1.93
C VAL A 195 1.29 -13.28 2.37
N ARG A 196 1.68 -12.36 1.47
CA ARG A 196 1.65 -10.92 1.69
C ARG A 196 0.23 -10.42 1.92
N GLY A 197 -0.69 -10.78 1.02
CA GLY A 197 -2.10 -10.41 1.14
C GLY A 197 -2.75 -10.91 2.43
N ARG A 198 -2.46 -12.15 2.83
CA ARG A 198 -2.92 -12.70 4.12
C ARG A 198 -2.41 -11.90 5.32
N ALA A 199 -1.14 -11.52 5.35
CA ALA A 199 -0.58 -10.72 6.44
C ALA A 199 -1.21 -9.32 6.52
N ILE A 200 -1.44 -8.67 5.38
CA ILE A 200 -2.14 -7.37 5.30
C ILE A 200 -3.56 -7.50 5.85
N ALA A 201 -4.31 -8.52 5.43
CA ALA A 201 -5.68 -8.74 5.90
C ALA A 201 -5.75 -9.08 7.40
N ALA A 202 -4.81 -9.89 7.90
CA ALA A 202 -4.72 -10.20 9.33
C ALA A 202 -4.43 -8.95 10.17
N HIS A 203 -3.55 -8.08 9.69
CA HIS A 203 -3.28 -6.80 10.33
C HIS A 203 -4.49 -5.85 10.29
N ALA A 204 -5.20 -5.78 9.16
CA ALA A 204 -6.42 -4.98 9.05
C ALA A 204 -7.50 -5.45 10.04
N LYS A 205 -7.68 -6.77 10.16
CA LYS A 205 -8.60 -7.37 11.15
C LYS A 205 -8.17 -7.06 12.58
N TRP A 206 -6.87 -6.98 12.87
CA TRP A 206 -6.37 -6.58 14.19
C TRP A 206 -6.66 -5.10 14.48
N LEU A 207 -6.41 -4.21 13.51
CA LEU A 207 -6.70 -2.77 13.64
C LEU A 207 -8.18 -2.46 13.85
N ALA A 208 -9.07 -3.26 13.27
CA ALA A 208 -10.52 -3.10 13.40
C ALA A 208 -11.10 -3.57 14.75
N ARG A 209 -10.30 -4.16 15.64
CA ARG A 209 -10.79 -4.65 16.94
C ARG A 209 -11.01 -3.49 17.92
N PRO A 210 -12.19 -3.43 18.58
CA PRO A 210 -12.53 -2.36 19.52
C PRO A 210 -11.54 -2.17 20.69
N SER A 211 -10.89 -3.26 21.14
CA SER A 211 -10.08 -3.27 22.36
C SER A 211 -8.56 -3.18 22.17
N GLN A 212 -8.06 -3.16 20.92
CA GLN A 212 -6.61 -3.22 20.66
C GLN A 212 -6.13 -2.42 19.43
N GLY A 213 -7.02 -1.78 18.68
CA GLY A 213 -6.63 -0.99 17.52
C GLY A 213 -6.33 0.47 17.87
N VAL A 214 -5.36 1.05 17.18
CA VAL A 214 -5.23 2.52 16.99
C VAL A 214 -6.56 3.15 16.53
N PHE A 215 -7.48 2.33 16.00
CA PHE A 215 -8.81 2.73 15.55
C PHE A 215 -9.97 2.42 16.53
N GLY A 216 -9.71 1.90 17.73
CA GLY A 216 -10.75 1.67 18.76
C GLY A 216 -11.45 2.96 19.24
N ASN A 217 -10.84 4.13 18.98
CA ASN A 217 -11.43 5.45 19.21
C ASN A 217 -12.27 5.98 18.02
N PHE A 218 -12.43 5.26 16.90
CA PHE A 218 -13.25 5.72 15.76
C PHE A 218 -14.75 5.58 15.98
N SER A 219 -15.19 4.65 16.83
CA SER A 219 -16.60 4.51 17.21
C SER A 219 -17.12 5.72 18.01
N GLY A 220 -16.25 6.56 18.57
CA GLY A 220 -16.63 7.79 19.26
C GLY A 220 -16.90 9.00 18.35
N GLN A 221 -16.45 8.96 17.09
CA GLN A 221 -16.60 10.10 16.15
C GLN A 221 -17.70 9.90 15.09
N LEU A 222 -18.24 8.70 14.93
CA LEU A 222 -19.41 8.44 14.08
C LEU A 222 -20.76 8.67 14.80
N SER A 223 -20.75 8.96 16.10
CA SER A 223 -21.94 9.29 16.89
C SER A 223 -22.17 10.79 17.09
N ALA A 224 -21.43 11.64 16.36
CA ALA A 224 -21.47 13.10 16.51
C ALA A 224 -21.71 13.85 15.18
N VAL A 225 -22.51 13.25 14.29
CA VAL A 225 -23.19 13.95 13.18
C VAL A 225 -24.67 13.61 13.24
#